data_AF-A0A3E4PRN7-F1
#
_entry.id   AF-A0A3E4PRN7-F1
#
_cell.length_a   1.000
_cell.length_b   1.000
_cell.length_c   1.000
_cell.angle_alpha   90.00
_cell.angle_beta   90.00
_cell.angle_gamma   90.00
#
_symmetry.space_group_name_H-M   'P 1'
#
loop_
_entity.id
_entity.type
_entity.pdbx_description
1 polymer ?
#
loop_
_entity_poly.entity_id
_entity_poly.type
_entity_poly.pdbx_seq_one_letter_code
_entity_poly.pdbx_strand_id
1 'polypeptide(L)'
;MRIELMLVEGVSDVQLISYYLQNVYGWKHEKKNDLRLEPLDGHDHIESLSKGENQLILCGVGGNGRFAHFIEKHRINSIIIEREISSVMVVTDRDEDSISKIRRRINDLFENISYRAGEWINNEIKDSFGQPKQIDTYFLIVPMDKKGALENVIIDALRDIPEEKALIEEVIGFIDSLKEEVVPELSRINSANKATVGTFFSVRDPKHAMRSFATYVSKIDWSKSESLNEMFLPFMDLGTTKELYM
;
A
#
# COMPACT_ATOMS: atom_id res chain seq x y z
N MET A 1 7.25 -9.02 24.30
CA MET A 1 7.39 -8.21 23.06
C MET A 1 7.79 -9.08 21.88
N ARG A 2 6.95 -9.17 20.84
CA ARG A 2 7.27 -9.82 19.56
C ARG A 2 7.29 -8.78 18.45
N ILE A 3 8.32 -8.81 17.62
CA ILE A 3 8.43 -7.95 16.44
C ILE A 3 8.17 -8.81 15.21
N GLU A 4 7.24 -8.37 14.38
CA GLU A 4 6.89 -8.99 13.11
C GLU A 4 7.20 -8.01 11.98
N LEU A 5 7.69 -8.53 10.85
CA LEU A 5 8.00 -7.75 9.65
C LEU A 5 7.09 -8.22 8.51
N MET A 6 6.42 -7.29 7.84
CA MET A 6 5.63 -7.59 6.64
C MET A 6 6.10 -6.73 5.47
N LEU A 7 6.56 -7.39 4.41
CA LEU A 7 6.93 -6.74 3.15
C LEU A 7 5.79 -6.92 2.15
N VAL A 8 5.25 -5.81 1.68
CA VAL A 8 4.10 -5.74 0.77
C VAL A 8 4.54 -5.06 -0.51
N GLU A 9 4.10 -5.59 -1.65
CA GLU A 9 4.48 -5.09 -2.96
C GLU A 9 4.12 -3.61 -3.19
N GLY A 10 2.85 -3.23 -3.00
CA GLY A 10 2.37 -1.87 -3.24
C GLY A 10 2.19 -1.01 -1.98
N VAL A 11 2.40 0.29 -2.13
CA VAL A 11 2.11 1.28 -1.07
C VAL A 11 0.61 1.38 -0.77
N SER A 12 -0.24 1.29 -1.80
CA SER A 12 -1.70 1.21 -1.63
C SER A 12 -2.13 0.03 -0.77
N ASP A 13 -1.48 -1.12 -0.99
CA ASP A 13 -1.81 -2.38 -0.36
C ASP A 13 -1.47 -2.34 1.13
N VAL A 14 -0.37 -1.67 1.48
CA VAL A 14 -0.02 -1.39 2.88
C VAL A 14 -1.10 -0.58 3.58
N GLN A 15 -1.60 0.48 2.96
CA GLN A 15 -2.64 1.31 3.58
C GLN A 15 -3.92 0.51 3.84
N LEU A 16 -4.32 -0.33 2.90
CA LEU A 16 -5.47 -1.22 3.06
C LEU A 16 -5.24 -2.25 4.16
N ILE A 17 -4.11 -2.96 4.14
CA ILE A 17 -3.77 -3.98 5.13
C ILE A 17 -3.71 -3.35 6.52
N SER A 18 -3.06 -2.19 6.64
CA SER A 18 -2.99 -1.42 7.88
C SER A 18 -4.37 -1.06 8.40
N TYR A 19 -5.24 -0.50 7.54
CA TYR A 19 -6.61 -0.17 7.90
C TYR A 19 -7.38 -1.41 8.36
N TYR A 20 -7.27 -2.52 7.64
CA TYR A 20 -7.95 -3.77 7.99
C TYR A 20 -7.47 -4.31 9.35
N LEU A 21 -6.16 -4.34 9.58
CA LEU A 21 -5.57 -4.76 10.85
C LEU A 21 -6.06 -3.90 12.01
N GLN A 22 -6.17 -2.59 11.81
CA GLN A 22 -6.64 -1.67 12.86
C GLN A 22 -8.12 -1.88 13.18
N ASN A 23 -8.98 -1.95 12.17
CA ASN A 23 -10.44 -2.01 12.38
C ASN A 23 -10.96 -3.41 12.72
N VAL A 24 -10.37 -4.46 12.15
CA VAL A 24 -10.84 -5.84 12.32
C VAL A 24 -10.09 -6.55 13.45
N TYR A 25 -8.77 -6.39 13.49
CA TYR A 25 -7.92 -7.09 14.45
C TYR A 25 -7.48 -6.23 15.63
N GLY A 26 -7.88 -4.95 15.69
CA GLY A 26 -7.61 -4.07 16.82
C GLY A 26 -6.14 -3.67 16.99
N TRP A 27 -5.35 -3.70 15.91
CA TRP A 27 -4.03 -3.06 15.90
C TRP A 27 -4.18 -1.55 15.99
N LYS A 28 -3.13 -0.84 16.39
CA LYS A 28 -3.12 0.62 16.50
C LYS A 28 -1.86 1.19 15.90
N HIS A 29 -1.97 2.34 15.26
CA HIS A 29 -0.80 3.06 14.78
C HIS A 29 0.19 3.34 15.92
N GLU A 30 1.47 3.06 15.68
CA GLU A 30 2.57 3.24 16.60
C GLU A 30 3.65 4.11 15.95
N LYS A 31 4.11 5.14 16.67
CA LYS A 31 5.16 6.03 16.14
C LYS A 31 6.54 5.38 16.25
N LYS A 32 6.72 4.49 17.22
CA LYS A 32 7.96 3.77 17.45
C LYS A 32 8.15 2.69 16.38
N ASN A 33 9.35 2.57 15.81
CA ASN A 33 9.75 1.45 14.96
C ASN A 33 11.01 0.79 15.56
N ASP A 34 10.87 -0.40 16.15
CA ASP A 34 12.01 -1.06 16.82
C ASP A 34 13.03 -1.65 15.86
N LEU A 35 12.66 -1.82 14.58
CA LEU A 35 13.60 -2.18 13.52
C LEU A 35 14.32 -0.95 12.94
N ARG A 36 13.88 0.27 13.28
CA ARG A 36 14.45 1.55 12.81
C ARG A 36 14.51 1.65 11.28
N LEU A 37 13.52 1.09 10.60
CA LEU A 37 13.35 1.22 9.17
C LEU A 37 12.70 2.57 8.87
N GLU A 38 13.27 3.31 7.90
CA GLU A 38 12.79 4.62 7.47
C GLU A 38 12.72 4.65 5.95
N PRO A 39 11.70 5.26 5.31
CA PRO A 39 11.59 5.27 3.85
C PRO A 39 12.84 5.82 3.17
N LEU A 40 13.38 5.10 2.17
CA LEU A 40 14.59 5.54 1.46
C LEU A 40 14.29 6.58 0.38
N ASP A 41 13.14 6.45 -0.27
CA ASP A 41 12.66 7.36 -1.30
C ASP A 41 11.12 7.43 -1.29
N GLY A 42 10.54 8.18 -2.24
CA GLY A 42 9.09 8.34 -2.34
C GLY A 42 8.32 7.09 -2.82
N HIS A 43 9.00 5.99 -3.10
CA HIS A 43 8.38 4.71 -3.47
C HIS A 43 8.22 3.77 -2.28
N ASP A 44 9.01 3.95 -1.23
CA ASP A 44 8.90 3.19 0.01
C ASP A 44 7.80 3.78 0.90
N HIS A 45 7.08 2.91 1.61
CA HIS A 45 6.21 3.34 2.70
C HIS A 45 6.41 2.42 3.90
N ILE A 46 6.69 2.98 5.07
CA ILE A 46 6.92 2.20 6.28
C ILE A 46 5.99 2.73 7.37
N GLU A 47 5.22 1.82 7.95
CA GLU A 47 4.33 2.08 9.09
C GLU A 47 4.60 1.05 10.19
N SER A 48 4.40 1.47 11.45
CA SER A 48 4.45 0.59 12.60
C SER A 48 3.09 0.52 13.26
N LEU A 49 2.67 -0.70 13.60
CA LEU A 49 1.43 -0.99 14.32
C LEU A 49 1.76 -1.72 15.61
N SER A 50 0.98 -1.46 16.68
CA SER A 50 1.09 -2.17 17.95
C SER A 50 -0.21 -2.84 18.37
N LYS A 51 -0.08 -3.98 19.06
CA LYS A 51 -1.18 -4.70 19.71
C LYS A 51 -0.68 -5.36 20.98
N GLY A 52 -1.02 -4.79 22.13
CA GLY A 52 -0.46 -5.20 23.41
C GLY A 52 1.05 -4.96 23.43
N GLU A 53 1.84 -6.01 23.67
CA GLU A 53 3.30 -5.95 23.58
C GLU A 53 3.87 -6.28 22.20
N ASN A 54 3.03 -6.59 21.21
CA ASN A 54 3.49 -6.96 19.89
C ASN A 54 3.59 -5.73 19.00
N GLN A 55 4.58 -5.73 18.10
CA GLN A 55 4.78 -4.71 17.09
C GLN A 55 4.87 -5.36 15.72
N LEU A 56 4.17 -4.79 14.75
CA LEU A 56 4.24 -5.14 13.35
C LEU A 56 4.81 -3.96 12.57
N ILE A 57 5.92 -4.19 11.87
CA ILE A 57 6.49 -3.23 10.93
C ILE A 57 6.03 -3.60 9.53
N LEU A 58 5.25 -2.72 8.91
CA LEU A 58 4.62 -2.92 7.61
C LEU A 58 5.33 -2.05 6.57
N CYS A 59 5.90 -2.69 5.55
CA CYS A 59 6.75 -2.05 4.56
C CYS A 59 6.19 -2.25 3.14
N GLY A 60 5.81 -1.16 2.49
CA GLY A 60 5.46 -1.11 1.06
C GLY A 60 6.72 -0.86 0.26
N VAL A 61 7.10 -1.80 -0.61
CA VAL A 61 8.39 -1.77 -1.33
C VAL A 61 8.36 -0.94 -2.62
N GLY A 62 7.16 -0.50 -3.05
CA GLY A 62 6.99 0.38 -4.22
C GLY A 62 6.84 -0.34 -5.56
N GLY A 63 6.46 -1.62 -5.57
CA GLY A 63 6.10 -2.42 -6.76
C GLY A 63 6.97 -3.66 -7.00
N ASN A 64 6.48 -4.57 -7.87
CA ASN A 64 7.02 -5.91 -8.15
C ASN A 64 8.56 -5.98 -8.30
N GLY A 65 9.14 -5.00 -8.99
CA GLY A 65 10.57 -4.97 -9.30
C GLY A 65 11.47 -4.50 -8.15
N ARG A 66 10.93 -4.06 -7.02
CA ARG A 66 11.69 -3.34 -5.98
C ARG A 66 11.98 -4.15 -4.72
N PHE A 67 11.42 -5.35 -4.56
CA PHE A 67 11.74 -6.20 -3.38
C PHE A 67 13.24 -6.41 -3.19
N ALA A 68 13.97 -6.74 -4.27
CA ALA A 68 15.43 -6.94 -4.19
C ALA A 68 16.15 -5.67 -3.73
N HIS A 69 15.79 -4.53 -4.30
CA HIS A 69 16.34 -3.23 -3.94
C HIS A 69 16.05 -2.88 -2.47
N PHE A 70 14.80 -3.07 -2.03
CA PHE A 70 14.38 -2.80 -0.67
C PHE A 70 15.13 -3.69 0.33
N ILE A 71 15.21 -5.00 0.08
CA ILE A 71 15.91 -5.97 0.92
C ILE A 71 17.40 -5.63 1.04
N GLU A 72 18.05 -5.28 -0.07
CA GLU A 72 19.47 -4.91 -0.10
C GLU A 72 19.71 -3.60 0.67
N LYS A 73 18.98 -2.53 0.33
CA LYS A 73 19.23 -1.20 0.89
C LYS A 73 18.86 -1.07 2.35
N HIS A 74 17.77 -1.68 2.78
CA HIS A 74 17.39 -1.77 4.19
C HIS A 74 18.15 -2.85 4.96
N ARG A 75 19.02 -3.62 4.28
CA ARG A 75 19.79 -4.73 4.85
C ARG A 75 18.90 -5.73 5.60
N ILE A 76 17.74 -6.07 5.03
CA ILE A 76 16.73 -6.91 5.69
C ILE A 76 17.32 -8.28 6.10
N ASN A 77 18.16 -8.88 5.24
CA ASN A 77 18.87 -10.12 5.57
C ASN A 77 19.75 -9.96 6.82
N SER A 78 20.44 -8.83 7.00
CA SER A 78 21.21 -8.56 8.23
C SER A 78 20.28 -8.35 9.43
N ILE A 79 19.19 -7.61 9.28
CA ILE A 79 18.22 -7.33 10.36
C ILE A 79 17.61 -8.63 10.91
N ILE A 80 17.27 -9.58 10.04
CA ILE A 80 16.75 -10.90 10.42
C ILE A 80 17.71 -11.65 11.35
N ILE A 81 19.02 -11.49 11.13
CA ILE A 81 20.08 -12.12 11.93
C ILE A 81 20.34 -11.32 13.22
N GLU A 82 20.40 -10.00 13.12
CA GLU A 82 20.84 -9.09 14.20
C GLU A 82 19.74 -8.71 15.22
N ARG A 83 18.45 -8.89 14.88
CA ARG A 83 17.30 -8.43 15.70
C ARG A 83 16.34 -9.54 16.02
N GLU A 84 15.73 -9.50 17.21
CA GLU A 84 14.69 -10.44 17.63
C GLU A 84 13.37 -10.23 16.86
N ILE A 85 13.30 -10.81 15.67
CA ILE A 85 12.11 -10.87 14.82
C ILE A 85 11.50 -12.26 14.96
N SER A 86 10.22 -12.29 15.32
CA SER A 86 9.44 -13.52 15.46
C SER A 86 9.00 -14.07 14.11
N SER A 87 8.59 -13.18 13.20
CA SER A 87 8.09 -13.59 11.88
C SER A 87 8.40 -12.60 10.77
N VAL A 88 8.54 -13.12 9.55
CA VAL A 88 8.61 -12.33 8.31
C VAL A 88 7.54 -12.80 7.34
N MET A 89 6.64 -11.90 6.97
CA MET A 89 5.61 -12.12 5.97
C MET A 89 5.94 -11.36 4.69
N VAL A 90 5.75 -12.01 3.54
CA VAL A 90 5.77 -11.35 2.24
C VAL A 90 4.36 -11.41 1.63
N VAL A 91 3.89 -10.29 1.10
CA VAL A 91 2.62 -10.15 0.40
C VAL A 91 2.89 -9.57 -0.99
N THR A 92 2.45 -10.27 -2.03
CA THR A 92 2.64 -9.87 -3.44
C THR A 92 1.38 -10.17 -4.24
N ASP A 93 1.18 -9.45 -5.33
CA ASP A 93 0.08 -9.73 -6.24
C ASP A 93 0.40 -10.94 -7.14
N ARG A 94 -0.66 -11.61 -7.60
CA ARG A 94 -0.51 -12.80 -8.46
C ARG A 94 -0.12 -12.45 -9.90
N ASP A 95 -0.32 -11.21 -10.34
CA ASP A 95 -0.07 -10.72 -11.72
C ASP A 95 -0.40 -11.81 -12.79
N GLU A 96 0.43 -11.94 -13.84
CA GLU A 96 0.36 -13.01 -14.85
C GLU A 96 1.31 -14.18 -14.58
N ASP A 97 2.17 -14.06 -13.56
CA ASP A 97 3.23 -15.02 -13.27
C ASP A 97 2.69 -16.27 -12.57
N SER A 98 3.38 -17.41 -12.75
CA SER A 98 3.04 -18.63 -12.00
C SER A 98 3.48 -18.51 -10.54
N ILE A 99 2.70 -19.09 -9.63
CA ILE A 99 3.03 -19.16 -8.19
C ILE A 99 4.45 -19.72 -7.96
N SER A 100 4.87 -20.71 -8.76
CA SER A 100 6.20 -21.28 -8.67
C SER A 100 7.32 -20.30 -9.04
N LYS A 101 7.11 -19.46 -10.06
CA LYS A 101 8.07 -18.42 -10.48
C LYS A 101 8.17 -17.31 -9.44
N ILE A 102 7.04 -16.82 -8.94
CA ILE A 102 6.99 -15.79 -7.89
C ILE A 102 7.66 -16.31 -6.62
N ARG A 103 7.31 -17.54 -6.18
CA ARG A 103 7.92 -18.17 -5.01
C ARG A 103 9.42 -18.31 -5.14
N ARG A 104 9.93 -18.76 -6.30
CA ARG A 104 11.37 -18.88 -6.52
C ARG A 104 12.03 -17.51 -6.40
N ARG A 105 11.50 -16.50 -7.09
CA ARG A 105 11.99 -15.12 -7.03
C ARG A 105 12.07 -14.62 -5.60
N ILE A 106 11.03 -14.80 -4.79
CA ILE A 106 11.04 -14.37 -3.37
C ILE A 106 12.06 -15.13 -2.55
N ASN A 107 12.13 -16.47 -2.67
CA ASN A 107 13.12 -17.27 -1.93
C ASN A 107 14.56 -16.87 -2.30
N ASP A 108 14.84 -16.55 -3.57
CA ASP A 108 16.17 -16.14 -4.03
C ASP A 108 16.64 -14.80 -3.41
N LEU A 109 15.75 -14.01 -2.80
CA LEU A 109 16.09 -12.73 -2.14
C LEU A 109 16.55 -12.90 -0.69
N PHE A 110 16.26 -14.04 -0.06
CA PHE A 110 16.56 -14.28 1.34
C PHE A 110 17.61 -15.37 1.49
N GLU A 111 18.64 -15.09 2.30
CA GLU A 111 19.82 -15.97 2.39
C GLU A 111 19.60 -17.14 3.34
N ASN A 112 18.92 -16.90 4.47
CA ASN A 112 18.85 -17.84 5.60
C ASN A 112 17.44 -18.36 5.86
N ILE A 113 16.42 -17.85 5.18
CA ILE A 113 15.02 -18.21 5.41
C ILE A 113 14.36 -18.59 4.08
N SER A 114 13.35 -19.45 4.18
CA SER A 114 12.58 -19.94 3.04
C SER A 114 11.10 -19.63 3.18
N TYR A 115 10.36 -19.69 2.08
CA TYR A 115 8.94 -19.37 2.01
C TYR A 115 8.15 -20.40 1.21
N ARG A 116 6.91 -20.66 1.65
CA ARG A 116 5.88 -21.42 0.93
C ARG A 116 4.64 -20.55 0.84
N ALA A 117 4.05 -20.50 -0.35
CA ALA A 117 2.84 -19.75 -0.58
C ALA A 117 1.67 -20.39 0.17
N GLY A 118 0.98 -19.62 1.00
CA GLY A 118 -0.20 -20.09 1.74
C GLY A 118 0.09 -20.94 2.99
N GLU A 119 1.36 -21.10 3.38
CA GLU A 119 1.76 -21.92 4.54
C GLU A 119 2.74 -21.18 5.44
N TRP A 120 2.59 -21.35 6.75
CA TRP A 120 3.61 -20.95 7.73
C TRP A 120 4.74 -21.97 7.75
N ILE A 121 5.98 -21.49 7.72
CA ILE A 121 7.18 -22.31 7.87
C ILE A 121 7.98 -21.79 9.05
N ASN A 122 8.46 -22.70 9.89
CA ASN A 122 9.44 -22.40 10.91
C ASN A 122 10.85 -22.64 10.36
N ASN A 123 11.70 -21.61 10.35
CA ASN A 123 13.07 -21.69 9.85
C ASN A 123 14.05 -21.60 11.02
N GLU A 124 15.00 -22.53 11.05
CA GLU A 124 16.12 -22.50 11.99
C GLU A 124 17.33 -21.81 11.36
N ILE A 125 17.74 -20.69 11.95
CA ILE A 125 18.86 -19.86 11.51
C ILE A 125 19.86 -19.67 12.63
N LYS A 126 21.00 -19.04 12.33
CA LYS A 126 21.99 -18.63 13.34
C LYS A 126 22.01 -17.11 13.47
N ASP A 127 22.06 -16.60 14.70
CA ASP A 127 22.25 -15.17 14.96
C ASP A 127 23.71 -14.72 14.71
N SER A 128 24.00 -13.44 14.95
CA SER A 128 25.35 -12.86 14.80
C SER A 128 26.41 -13.48 15.73
N PHE A 129 26.01 -14.20 16.77
CA PHE A 129 26.88 -14.92 17.70
C PHE A 129 26.95 -16.43 17.41
N GLY A 130 26.29 -16.90 16.34
CA GLY A 130 26.24 -18.30 15.94
C GLY A 130 25.25 -19.15 16.75
N GLN A 131 24.39 -18.53 17.58
CA GLN A 131 23.38 -19.24 18.37
C GLN A 131 22.16 -19.59 17.51
N PRO A 132 21.50 -20.74 17.77
CA PRO A 132 20.30 -21.12 17.05
C PRO A 132 19.15 -20.17 17.36
N LYS A 133 18.41 -19.80 16.32
CA LYS A 133 17.27 -18.90 16.38
C LYS A 133 16.18 -19.41 15.45
N GLN A 134 14.93 -19.29 15.87
CA GLN A 134 13.77 -19.68 15.09
C GLN A 134 13.06 -18.45 14.55
N ILE A 135 12.64 -18.50 13.29
CA ILE A 135 11.85 -17.44 12.65
C ILE A 135 10.76 -18.05 11.77
N ASP A 136 9.54 -17.57 11.98
CA ASP A 136 8.40 -18.02 11.19
C ASP A 136 8.28 -17.18 9.91
N THR A 137 8.02 -17.82 8.78
CA THR A 137 7.80 -17.15 7.51
C THR A 137 6.47 -17.53 6.90
N TYR A 138 5.84 -16.55 6.25
CA TYR A 138 4.62 -16.75 5.48
C TYR A 138 4.68 -15.99 4.19
N PHE A 139 4.18 -16.60 3.11
CA PHE A 139 4.10 -15.94 1.83
C PHE A 139 2.66 -15.93 1.32
N LEU A 140 2.07 -14.73 1.24
CA LEU A 140 0.74 -14.50 0.74
C LEU A 140 0.82 -14.00 -0.71
N ILE A 141 0.09 -14.66 -1.60
CA ILE A 141 -0.11 -14.20 -2.97
C ILE A 141 -1.58 -13.78 -3.09
N VAL A 142 -1.84 -12.51 -3.44
CA VAL A 142 -3.22 -11.99 -3.52
C VAL A 142 -3.63 -11.80 -4.99
N PRO A 143 -4.80 -12.31 -5.43
CA PRO A 143 -5.61 -13.36 -4.82
C PRO A 143 -5.01 -14.77 -5.02
N MET A 144 -5.18 -15.65 -4.04
CA MET A 144 -4.66 -17.03 -4.07
C MET A 144 -5.35 -17.91 -5.13
N ASP A 145 -6.63 -17.63 -5.42
CA ASP A 145 -7.52 -18.50 -6.19
C ASP A 145 -7.83 -18.00 -7.60
N LYS A 146 -7.70 -16.68 -7.86
CA LYS A 146 -7.94 -16.06 -9.18
C LYS A 146 -6.73 -15.25 -9.66
N LYS A 147 -6.65 -15.01 -10.97
CA LYS A 147 -5.77 -13.97 -11.53
C LYS A 147 -6.41 -12.60 -11.27
N GLY A 148 -5.67 -11.68 -10.66
CA GLY A 148 -6.16 -10.33 -10.35
C GLY A 148 -5.23 -9.62 -9.37
N ALA A 149 -5.49 -8.33 -9.14
CA ALA A 149 -4.84 -7.54 -8.10
C ALA A 149 -5.73 -7.47 -6.84
N LEU A 150 -5.16 -6.99 -5.73
CA LEU A 150 -5.87 -6.78 -4.46
C LEU A 150 -7.19 -5.99 -4.64
N GLU A 151 -7.24 -5.02 -5.56
CA GLU A 151 -8.43 -4.22 -5.80
C GLU A 151 -9.66 -5.05 -6.21
N ASN A 152 -9.48 -6.13 -6.97
CA ASN A 152 -10.59 -7.02 -7.33
C ASN A 152 -11.20 -7.67 -6.08
N VAL A 153 -10.36 -8.10 -5.14
CA VAL A 153 -10.80 -8.73 -3.90
C VAL A 153 -11.60 -7.73 -3.06
N ILE A 154 -11.17 -6.46 -3.04
CA ILE A 154 -11.90 -5.39 -2.36
C ILE A 154 -13.25 -5.16 -3.01
N ILE A 155 -13.31 -5.06 -4.35
CA ILE A 155 -14.56 -4.85 -5.08
C ILE A 155 -15.55 -5.98 -4.79
N ASP A 156 -15.10 -7.24 -4.85
CA ASP A 156 -15.93 -8.40 -4.52
C ASP A 156 -16.42 -8.34 -3.06
N ALA A 157 -15.54 -8.03 -2.11
CA ALA A 157 -15.92 -7.88 -0.70
C ALA A 157 -16.93 -6.75 -0.46
N LEU A 158 -16.80 -5.62 -1.15
CA LEU A 158 -17.75 -4.50 -1.05
C LEU A 158 -19.12 -4.86 -1.63
N ARG A 159 -19.18 -5.72 -2.65
CA ARG A 159 -20.44 -6.26 -3.19
C ARG A 159 -21.14 -7.19 -2.22
N ASP A 160 -20.39 -7.88 -1.36
CA ASP A 160 -20.90 -8.79 -0.34
C ASP A 160 -21.44 -8.06 0.90
N ILE A 161 -21.09 -6.79 1.10
CA ILE A 161 -21.57 -5.94 2.21
C ILE A 161 -22.84 -5.19 1.77
N PRO A 162 -24.03 -5.52 2.29
CA PRO A 162 -25.30 -4.94 1.83
C PRO A 162 -25.34 -3.42 1.87
N GLU A 163 -24.72 -2.81 2.88
CA GLU A 163 -24.68 -1.36 3.08
C GLU A 163 -23.82 -0.64 2.03
N GLU A 164 -22.79 -1.31 1.50
CA GLU A 164 -21.82 -0.72 0.58
C GLU A 164 -22.10 -1.11 -0.89
N LYS A 165 -22.87 -2.19 -1.10
CA LYS A 165 -23.20 -2.76 -2.42
C LYS A 165 -23.76 -1.73 -3.40
N ALA A 166 -24.69 -0.89 -2.97
CA ALA A 166 -25.31 0.11 -3.85
C ALA A 166 -24.27 1.12 -4.35
N LEU A 167 -23.38 1.60 -3.47
CA LEU A 167 -22.36 2.58 -3.82
C LEU A 167 -21.30 1.98 -4.75
N ILE A 168 -20.82 0.76 -4.48
CA ILE A 168 -19.79 0.16 -5.32
C ILE A 168 -20.29 -0.11 -6.75
N GLU A 169 -21.54 -0.53 -6.94
CA GLU A 169 -22.11 -0.73 -8.29
C GLU A 169 -22.25 0.58 -9.07
N GLU A 170 -22.66 1.67 -8.41
CA GLU A 170 -22.70 3.01 -9.04
C GLU A 170 -21.31 3.49 -9.45
N VAL A 171 -20.30 3.29 -8.59
CA VAL A 171 -18.91 3.64 -8.91
C VAL A 171 -18.37 2.81 -10.07
N ILE A 172 -18.68 1.51 -10.12
CA ILE A 172 -18.29 0.64 -11.25
C ILE A 172 -18.92 1.15 -12.55
N GLY A 173 -20.23 1.44 -12.55
CA GLY A 173 -20.92 1.97 -13.72
C GLY A 173 -20.32 3.30 -14.20
N PHE A 174 -19.98 4.19 -13.26
CA PHE A 174 -19.28 5.44 -13.57
C PHE A 174 -17.90 5.19 -14.21
N ILE A 175 -17.05 4.37 -13.61
CA ILE A 175 -15.71 4.09 -14.15
C ILE A 175 -15.80 3.41 -15.52
N ASP A 176 -16.76 2.49 -15.71
CA ASP A 176 -16.98 1.84 -17.00
C ASP A 176 -17.39 2.83 -18.09
N SER A 177 -18.23 3.82 -17.76
CA SER A 177 -18.64 4.86 -18.72
C SER A 177 -17.49 5.74 -19.22
N LEU A 178 -16.37 5.83 -18.47
CA LEU A 178 -15.21 6.64 -18.84
C LEU A 178 -14.22 5.93 -19.79
N LYS A 179 -14.29 4.60 -19.92
CA LYS A 179 -13.24 3.78 -20.56
C LYS A 179 -13.00 4.08 -22.04
N GLU A 180 -14.05 4.38 -22.80
CA GLU A 180 -13.94 4.51 -24.26
C GLU A 180 -13.92 5.98 -24.74
N GLU A 181 -14.56 6.90 -24.00
CA GLU A 181 -14.75 8.27 -24.48
C GLU A 181 -13.88 9.32 -23.77
N VAL A 182 -13.46 9.06 -22.52
CA VAL A 182 -12.88 10.12 -21.66
C VAL A 182 -11.48 9.76 -21.17
N VAL A 183 -11.28 8.53 -20.69
CA VAL A 183 -10.00 8.06 -20.14
C VAL A 183 -9.67 6.66 -20.68
N PRO A 184 -9.11 6.57 -21.90
CA PRO A 184 -8.78 5.31 -22.55
C PRO A 184 -7.90 4.36 -21.74
N GLU A 185 -7.08 4.88 -20.82
CA GLU A 185 -6.22 4.08 -19.93
C GLU A 185 -7.02 3.15 -19.00
N LEU A 186 -8.28 3.49 -18.71
CA LEU A 186 -9.19 2.66 -17.90
C LEU A 186 -9.66 1.41 -18.64
N SER A 187 -9.42 1.29 -19.95
CA SER A 187 -9.64 0.02 -20.68
C SER A 187 -8.79 -1.13 -20.12
N ARG A 188 -7.67 -0.81 -19.45
CA ARG A 188 -6.86 -1.80 -18.72
C ARG A 188 -7.53 -2.14 -17.40
N ILE A 189 -7.81 -3.42 -17.18
CA ILE A 189 -8.55 -3.90 -16.00
C ILE A 189 -7.90 -3.46 -14.67
N ASN A 190 -6.57 -3.53 -14.56
CA ASN A 190 -5.87 -3.08 -13.35
C ASN A 190 -6.03 -1.56 -13.11
N SER A 191 -6.04 -0.75 -14.16
CA SER A 191 -6.27 0.69 -14.04
C SER A 191 -7.71 0.98 -13.62
N ALA A 192 -8.68 0.29 -14.22
CA ALA A 192 -10.09 0.42 -13.86
C ALA A 192 -10.33 0.07 -12.39
N ASN A 193 -9.81 -1.06 -11.93
CA ASN A 193 -10.02 -1.53 -10.55
C ASN A 193 -9.42 -0.56 -9.52
N LYS A 194 -8.22 -0.02 -9.79
CA LYS A 194 -7.60 1.02 -8.97
C LYS A 194 -8.45 2.28 -8.91
N ALA A 195 -8.98 2.72 -10.05
CA ALA A 195 -9.86 3.87 -10.11
C ALA A 195 -11.17 3.63 -9.35
N THR A 196 -11.77 2.45 -9.48
CA THR A 196 -12.99 2.04 -8.77
C THR A 196 -12.78 2.09 -7.26
N VAL A 197 -11.75 1.42 -6.74
CA VAL A 197 -11.46 1.39 -5.30
C VAL A 197 -11.15 2.79 -4.76
N GLY A 198 -10.29 3.54 -5.45
CA GLY A 198 -9.95 4.92 -5.05
C GLY A 198 -11.17 5.86 -5.03
N THR A 199 -12.04 5.75 -6.04
CA THR A 199 -13.27 6.54 -6.14
C THR A 199 -14.26 6.17 -5.05
N PHE A 200 -14.48 4.87 -4.82
CA PHE A 200 -15.35 4.37 -3.76
C PHE A 200 -14.98 4.98 -2.41
N PHE A 201 -13.72 4.86 -1.99
CA PHE A 201 -13.28 5.41 -0.71
C PHE A 201 -13.34 6.95 -0.68
N SER A 202 -13.11 7.61 -1.82
CA SER A 202 -13.22 9.07 -1.91
C SER A 202 -14.65 9.57 -1.72
N VAL A 203 -15.64 8.84 -2.25
CA VAL A 203 -17.06 9.15 -2.06
C VAL A 203 -17.53 8.77 -0.66
N ARG A 204 -17.07 7.63 -0.15
CA ARG A 204 -17.48 7.08 1.15
C ARG A 204 -16.97 7.89 2.35
N ASP A 205 -15.77 8.46 2.24
CA ASP A 205 -15.16 9.34 3.23
C ASP A 205 -14.51 10.59 2.59
N PRO A 206 -15.34 11.58 2.21
CA PRO A 206 -14.87 12.74 1.45
C PRO A 206 -13.93 13.65 2.25
N LYS A 207 -14.03 13.66 3.59
CA LYS A 207 -13.19 14.51 4.45
C LYS A 207 -11.73 14.05 4.44
N HIS A 208 -11.50 12.74 4.45
CA HIS A 208 -10.17 12.17 4.42
C HIS A 208 -9.60 12.11 3.00
N ALA A 209 -10.43 11.92 1.98
CA ALA A 209 -10.03 11.97 0.57
C ALA A 209 -9.34 13.29 0.18
N MET A 210 -9.87 14.42 0.66
CA MET A 210 -9.32 15.76 0.38
C MET A 210 -7.90 15.99 0.92
N ARG A 211 -7.46 15.23 1.94
CA ARG A 211 -6.08 15.34 2.46
C ARG A 211 -5.07 14.72 1.49
N SER A 212 -5.42 13.61 0.86
CA SER A 212 -4.61 12.96 -0.18
C SER A 212 -4.71 13.67 -1.54
N PHE A 213 -5.82 14.39 -1.77
CA PHE A 213 -6.13 15.12 -2.99
C PHE A 213 -5.19 16.30 -3.27
N ALA A 214 -4.60 16.92 -2.24
CA ALA A 214 -3.73 18.10 -2.38
C ALA A 214 -2.55 17.88 -3.35
N THR A 215 -2.00 16.67 -3.41
CA THR A 215 -0.90 16.28 -4.33
C THR A 215 -1.34 16.13 -5.79
N TYR A 216 -2.61 15.84 -6.03
CA TYR A 216 -3.18 15.74 -7.38
C TYR A 216 -3.70 17.10 -7.86
N VAL A 217 -4.30 17.90 -6.96
CA VAL A 217 -4.66 19.29 -7.23
C VAL A 217 -3.49 20.08 -7.76
N SER A 218 -2.28 19.90 -7.20
CA SER A 218 -1.10 20.63 -7.65
C SER A 218 -0.64 20.27 -9.07
N LYS A 219 -1.17 19.21 -9.69
CA LYS A 219 -0.85 18.78 -11.06
C LYS A 219 -1.84 19.28 -12.10
N ILE A 220 -2.96 19.86 -11.67
CA ILE A 220 -3.97 20.43 -12.56
C ILE A 220 -3.55 21.86 -12.89
N ASP A 221 -3.57 22.19 -14.19
CA ASP A 221 -3.32 23.54 -14.65
C ASP A 221 -4.58 24.40 -14.48
N TRP A 222 -4.76 24.90 -13.25
CA TRP A 222 -5.92 25.70 -12.87
C TRP A 222 -6.03 27.05 -13.59
N SER A 223 -4.95 27.51 -14.25
CA SER A 223 -4.96 28.75 -15.03
C SER A 223 -5.99 28.72 -16.18
N LYS A 224 -6.44 27.52 -16.57
CA LYS A 224 -7.45 27.30 -17.61
C LYS A 224 -8.88 27.42 -17.11
N SER A 225 -9.11 27.60 -15.81
CA SER A 225 -10.45 27.78 -15.25
C SER A 225 -10.79 29.26 -15.13
N GLU A 226 -11.63 29.75 -16.04
CA GLU A 226 -12.11 31.13 -16.05
C GLU A 226 -12.86 31.48 -14.74
N SER A 227 -13.67 30.55 -14.23
CA SER A 227 -14.40 30.73 -12.97
C SER A 227 -13.50 30.83 -11.73
N LEU A 228 -12.41 30.06 -11.66
CA LEU A 228 -11.45 30.18 -10.57
C LEU A 228 -10.58 31.45 -10.71
N ASN A 229 -10.23 31.83 -11.94
CA ASN A 229 -9.48 33.05 -12.20
C ASN A 229 -10.28 34.30 -11.81
N GLU A 230 -11.58 34.34 -12.09
CA GLU A 230 -12.47 35.42 -11.64
C GLU A 230 -12.62 35.44 -10.12
N MET A 231 -12.82 34.27 -9.50
CA MET A 231 -13.00 34.15 -8.04
C MET A 231 -11.76 34.56 -7.25
N PHE A 232 -10.56 34.23 -7.77
CA PHE A 232 -9.28 34.57 -7.14
C PHE A 232 -8.60 35.80 -7.73
N LEU A 233 -9.27 36.54 -8.62
CA LEU A 233 -8.78 37.78 -9.23
C LEU A 233 -8.20 38.78 -8.19
N PRO A 234 -8.81 38.98 -7.00
CA PRO A 234 -8.27 39.89 -5.99
C PRO A 234 -6.89 39.49 -5.45
N PHE A 235 -6.42 38.27 -5.69
CA PHE A 235 -5.09 37.81 -5.27
C PHE A 235 -3.97 38.40 -6.14
N MET A 236 -4.29 38.97 -7.31
CA MET A 236 -3.33 39.71 -8.13
C MET A 236 -2.74 40.93 -7.39
N ASP A 237 -3.45 41.47 -6.39
CA ASP A 237 -3.00 42.61 -5.58
C ASP A 237 -2.18 42.21 -4.34
N LEU A 238 -1.86 40.92 -4.17
CA LEU A 238 -0.99 40.46 -3.09
C LEU A 238 0.47 40.75 -3.45
N GLY A 239 1.16 41.54 -2.61
CA GLY A 239 2.57 41.88 -2.81
C GLY A 239 2.82 43.12 -3.68
N THR A 240 1.76 43.77 -4.18
CA THR A 240 1.84 45.08 -4.84
C THR A 240 1.43 46.20 -3.89
N THR A 241 1.93 47.42 -4.12
CA THR A 241 1.47 48.60 -3.38
C THR A 241 0.03 48.87 -3.80
N LYS A 242 -0.91 48.61 -2.91
CA LYS A 242 -2.32 48.87 -3.17
C LYS A 242 -2.51 50.39 -3.24
N GLU A 243 -2.63 50.92 -4.45
CA GLU A 243 -3.10 52.29 -4.61
C GLU A 243 -4.54 52.33 -4.13
N LEU A 244 -4.76 53.03 -3.01
CA LEU A 244 -6.07 53.44 -2.55
C LEU A 244 -6.68 54.32 -3.65
N TYR A 245 -7.51 53.73 -4.50
CA TYR A 245 -8.48 54.50 -5.26
C TYR A 245 -9.48 55.10 -4.27
N MET A 246 -9.46 56.43 -4.16
CA MET A 246 -10.57 57.22 -3.61
C MET A 246 -11.81 57.08 -4.48
#